data_AF-A0A5J4L522-F1
#
_entry.id   AF-A0A5J4L522-F1
#
_cell.length_a   1.000
_cell.length_b   1.000
_cell.length_c   1.000
_cell.angle_alpha   90.00
_cell.angle_beta   90.00
_cell.angle_gamma   90.00
#
_symmetry.space_group_name_H-M   'P 1'
#
loop_
_entity.id
_entity.type
_entity.pdbx_description
1 polymer ?
#
loop_
_entity_poly.entity_id
_entity_poly.type
_entity_poly.pdbx_seq_one_letter_code
_entity_poly.pdbx_strand_id
1 'polypeptide(L)' 'MTTKNPRTGMTDQQWEAQNGALHPDTARARGLCWHCSGIGALFTAFRSEHVKVVCPDCKGTGKARVNA' A
#
# COMPACT_ATOMS: atom_id res chain seq x y z
N MET A 1 -1.86 -19.50 -16.12
CA MET A 1 -2.48 -18.18 -16.33
C MET A 1 -2.83 -17.64 -14.95
N THR A 2 -2.30 -16.47 -14.56
CA THR A 2 -2.71 -15.82 -13.31
C THR A 2 -4.13 -15.30 -13.50
N THR A 3 -5.08 -15.91 -12.81
CA THR A 3 -6.50 -15.52 -12.88
C THR A 3 -6.66 -14.11 -12.33
N LYS A 4 -7.31 -13.24 -13.10
CA LYS A 4 -7.67 -11.90 -12.64
C LYS A 4 -8.84 -11.99 -11.67
N ASN A 5 -8.81 -11.21 -10.60
CA ASN A 5 -9.96 -11.07 -9.72
C ASN A 5 -11.11 -10.39 -10.51
N PRO A 6 -12.34 -10.95 -10.52
CA PRO A 6 -13.43 -10.43 -11.33
C PRO A 6 -13.95 -9.05 -10.87
N ARG A 7 -13.68 -8.66 -9.62
CA ARG A 7 -14.08 -7.36 -9.07
C ARG A 7 -13.16 -6.22 -9.51
N THR A 8 -11.86 -6.47 -9.55
CA THR A 8 -10.84 -5.44 -9.81
C THR A 8 -10.24 -5.52 -11.22
N GLY A 9 -10.38 -6.67 -11.90
CA GLY A 9 -9.74 -6.93 -13.19
C GLY A 9 -8.21 -7.08 -13.11
N MET A 10 -7.64 -7.11 -11.91
CA MET A 10 -6.21 -7.24 -11.65
C MET A 10 -5.84 -8.68 -11.27
N THR A 11 -4.62 -9.10 -11.59
CA THR A 11 -4.01 -10.26 -10.92
C THR A 11 -3.61 -9.89 -9.49
N ASP A 12 -3.36 -10.89 -8.65
CA ASP A 12 -2.87 -10.68 -7.28
C ASP A 12 -1.58 -9.86 -7.26
N GLN A 13 -0.64 -10.15 -8.17
CA GLN A 13 0.60 -9.39 -8.31
C GLN A 13 0.35 -7.93 -8.72
N GLN A 14 -0.58 -7.68 -9.65
CA GLN A 14 -0.94 -6.31 -10.05
C GLN A 14 -1.60 -5.56 -8.90
N TRP A 15 -2.40 -6.24 -8.09
CA TRP A 15 -3.04 -5.67 -6.91
C TRP A 15 -2.01 -5.25 -5.87
N GLU A 16 -1.06 -6.13 -5.54
CA GLU A 16 -0.03 -5.87 -4.54
C GLU A 16 1.05 -4.90 -5.03
N ALA A 17 1.30 -4.82 -6.33
CA ALA A 17 2.21 -3.85 -6.94
C ALA A 17 1.77 -2.39 -6.75
N GLN A 18 0.54 -2.16 -6.28
CA GLN A 18 0.10 -0.82 -5.86
C GLN A 18 0.81 -0.35 -4.58
N ASN A 19 1.34 -1.25 -3.75
CA ASN A 19 2.13 -0.86 -2.58
C ASN A 19 3.42 -0.18 -3.03
N GLY A 20 3.74 0.97 -2.44
CA GLY A 20 4.97 1.67 -2.75
C GLY A 20 6.17 0.99 -2.07
N ALA A 21 7.32 1.05 -2.74
CA ALA A 21 8.55 0.38 -2.34
C ALA A 21 9.63 1.36 -1.84
N LEU A 22 9.24 2.52 -1.29
CA LEU A 22 10.21 3.49 -0.81
C LEU A 22 10.94 2.96 0.42
N HIS A 23 12.27 3.12 0.43
CA HIS A 23 13.07 2.91 1.64
C HIS A 23 12.61 3.88 2.74
N PRO A 24 12.63 3.49 4.03
CA PRO A 24 12.15 4.33 5.13
C PRO A 24 12.76 5.74 5.14
N ASP A 25 14.06 5.87 4.92
CA ASP A 25 14.72 7.19 4.91
C ASP A 25 14.27 8.07 3.74
N THR A 26 14.05 7.46 2.56
CA THR A 26 13.52 8.19 1.40
C THR A 26 12.09 8.65 1.64
N ALA A 27 11.26 7.81 2.26
CA ALA A 27 9.89 8.18 2.60
C ALA A 27 9.87 9.33 3.62
N ARG A 28 10.71 9.24 4.67
CA ARG A 28 10.85 10.29 5.70
C ARG A 28 11.34 11.62 5.10
N ALA A 29 12.36 11.60 4.26
CA ALA A 29 12.88 12.78 3.58
C ALA A 29 11.81 13.47 2.70
N ARG A 30 10.84 12.70 2.19
CA ARG A 30 9.69 13.20 1.41
C ARG A 30 8.47 13.56 2.27
N GLY A 31 8.55 13.44 3.60
CA GLY A 31 7.41 13.65 4.49
C GLY A 31 6.28 12.62 4.35
N LEU A 32 6.58 11.46 3.76
CA LEU A 32 5.62 10.38 3.51
C LEU A 32 5.66 9.34 4.62
N CYS A 33 4.51 8.70 4.85
CA CYS A 33 4.45 7.52 5.71
C CYS A 33 5.28 6.41 5.08
N TRP A 34 6.29 5.93 5.81
CA TRP A 34 7.19 4.90 5.30
C TRP A 34 6.47 3.56 5.06
N HIS A 35 5.50 3.20 5.92
CA HIS A 35 4.80 1.92 5.82
C HIS A 35 3.98 1.76 4.54
N CYS A 36 3.32 2.83 4.10
CA CYS A 36 2.50 2.81 2.88
C CYS A 36 3.11 3.65 1.75
N SER A 37 4.37 4.10 1.89
CA SER A 37 5.06 4.96 0.92
C SER A 37 4.22 6.14 0.40
N GLY A 38 3.41 6.77 1.25
CA GLY A 38 2.56 7.90 0.84
C GLY A 38 1.13 7.56 0.40
N ILE A 39 0.78 6.29 0.21
CA ILE A 39 -0.50 5.91 -0.43
C ILE A 39 -1.71 6.02 0.51
N GLY A 40 -1.49 5.93 1.83
CA GLY A 40 -2.56 5.90 2.83
C GLY A 40 -3.27 4.55 2.97
N ALA A 41 -2.93 3.55 2.16
CA ALA A 41 -3.48 2.21 2.23
C ALA A 41 -2.42 1.14 1.94
N LEU A 42 -2.73 -0.09 2.35
CA LEU A 42 -1.97 -1.30 2.07
C LEU A 42 -2.86 -2.25 1.26
N PHE A 43 -2.27 -2.85 0.23
CA PHE A 43 -2.96 -3.74 -0.70
C PHE A 43 -2.39 -5.15 -0.54
N THR A 44 -3.23 -6.14 -0.29
CA THR A 44 -2.79 -7.54 -0.24
C THR A 44 -3.81 -8.42 -0.94
N ALA A 45 -3.33 -9.47 -1.60
CA ALA A 45 -4.17 -10.50 -2.15
C ALA A 45 -4.02 -11.79 -1.33
N PHE A 46 -5.12 -12.32 -0.80
CA PHE A 46 -5.11 -13.56 -0.04
C PHE A 46 -6.29 -14.43 -0.46
N ARG A 47 -6.01 -15.70 -0.81
CA ARG A 47 -7.04 -16.66 -1.27
C ARG A 47 -7.92 -16.11 -2.41
N SER A 48 -7.30 -15.45 -3.38
CA SER A 48 -7.96 -14.80 -4.51
C SER A 48 -8.89 -13.63 -4.15
N GLU A 49 -8.86 -13.14 -2.91
CA GLU A 49 -9.52 -11.91 -2.50
C GLU A 49 -8.53 -10.74 -2.48
N HIS A 50 -8.94 -9.61 -3.06
CA HIS A 50 -8.20 -8.36 -3.07
C HIS A 50 -8.64 -7.48 -1.90
N VAL A 51 -7.77 -7.33 -0.92
CA VAL A 51 -8.04 -6.58 0.31
C VAL A 51 -7.27 -5.26 0.27
N LYS A 52 -7.97 -4.17 0.57
CA LYS A 52 -7.40 -2.84 0.80
C LYS A 52 -7.62 -2.47 2.26
N VAL A 53 -6.55 -2.23 2.99
CA VAL A 53 -6.60 -1.82 4.40
C VAL A 53 -6.08 -0.39 4.52
N VAL A 54 -6.79 0.46 5.27
CA VAL A 54 -6.29 1.81 5.60
C VAL A 54 -5.00 1.66 6.39
N CYS A 55 -3.94 2.39 6.00
CA CYS A 55 -2.65 2.29 6.67
C CYS A 55 -2.82 2.69 8.15
N PRO A 56 -2.52 1.78 9.11
CA PRO A 56 -2.77 2.03 10.52
C PRO A 56 -1.81 3.08 11.12
N ASP A 57 -0.65 3.29 10.50
CA ASP A 57 0.36 4.24 10.96
C ASP A 57 -0.05 5.67 10.65
N CYS A 58 -0.34 5.96 9.37
CA CYS A 58 -0.75 7.31 8.96
C CYS A 58 -2.26 7.56 9.02
N LYS A 59 -3.06 6.55 9.43
CA LYS A 59 -4.53 6.63 9.49
C LYS A 59 -5.16 7.09 8.18
N GLY A 60 -4.61 6.63 7.06
CA GLY A 60 -5.10 6.99 5.73
C GLY A 60 -4.53 8.28 5.14
N THR A 61 -3.75 9.05 5.89
CA THR A 61 -3.25 10.36 5.41
C THR A 61 -2.10 10.26 4.41
N GLY A 62 -1.39 9.13 4.37
CA GLY A 62 -0.17 8.96 3.59
C GLY A 62 1.03 9.77 4.11
N LYS A 63 0.85 10.62 5.13
CA LYS A 63 1.90 11.50 5.65
C LYS A 63 2.71 10.82 6.75
N ALA A 64 3.97 11.23 6.88
CA ALA A 64 4.78 10.87 8.04
C ALA A 64 4.07 11.31 9.32
N ARG A 65 4.20 10.53 10.40
CA ARG A 65 3.78 11.01 11.72
C ARG A 65 4.69 12.18 12.09
N VAL A 66 4.08 13.31 12.43
CA VAL A 66 4.79 14.40 13.11
C VAL A 66 5.27 13.81 14.45
N ASN A 67 6.60 13.83 14.68
CA ASN A 67 7.36 13.15 15.75
C ASN A 67 8.03 11.84 15.28
N ALA A 68 9.14 11.99 14.55
CA ALA A 68 10.22 11.02 14.44
C ALA A 68 11.54 11.75 14.73
#